data_AF-A0A2M9T972-F1
#
_entry.id   AF-A0A2M9T972-F1
#
_cell.length_a   1.000
_cell.length_b   1.000
_cell.length_c   1.000
_cell.angle_alpha   90.00
_cell.angle_beta   90.00
_cell.angle_gamma   90.00
#
_symmetry.space_group_name_H-M   'P 1'
#
loop_
_entity.id
_entity.type
_entity.pdbx_description
1 polymer ?
#
loop_
_entity_poly.entity_id
_entity_poly.type
_entity_poly.pdbx_seq_one_letter_code
_entity_poly.pdbx_strand_id
1 'polypeptide(L)'
;MSRHLAYQRLFAATHELRVGAEFSRFTPDTPSCACCNRRWSEVEAPFQAAEYRYGKSGEPEQVCLTCYTPRIPSERLLGLERYNHTGNTTTPIYGKLGMLVGSGGIITPRNELYLTLPPKLHAKYKKGEWGQQGRLSTDKPLARLLDLLIAGALSAPGERPLEQGFVYIENWGRKADILMRRLLATTSLKEVWCNSEQGVTPLDLQAILETAQVLKTLELTNQADRLVFWKPITDAARGQRDDAAFDAWLGKVPDPRALLMALPTDPFDRLRLPAVLREVMPRLSALEAYLTPAPPQTQRQGSLF
;
A
#
# COMPACT_ATOMS: atom_id res chain seq x y z
N MET A 1 -16.18 6.86 -4.67
CA MET A 1 -15.58 6.11 -5.80
C MET A 1 -14.41 5.22 -5.38
N SER A 2 -13.31 5.78 -4.86
CA SER A 2 -12.09 5.02 -4.51
C SER A 2 -12.33 3.81 -3.59
N ARG A 3 -13.15 3.96 -2.54
CA ARG A 3 -13.47 2.87 -1.61
C ARG A 3 -14.16 1.68 -2.29
N HIS A 4 -15.19 1.93 -3.10
CA HIS A 4 -15.91 0.86 -3.82
C HIS A 4 -14.97 0.12 -4.78
N LEU A 5 -14.18 0.86 -5.54
CA LEU A 5 -13.16 0.30 -6.43
C LEU A 5 -12.19 -0.62 -5.67
N ALA A 6 -11.72 -0.21 -4.48
CA ALA A 6 -10.78 -1.00 -3.71
C ALA A 6 -11.33 -2.40 -3.34
N TYR A 7 -12.60 -2.46 -2.91
CA TYR A 7 -13.23 -3.74 -2.58
C TYR A 7 -13.56 -4.56 -3.83
N GLN A 8 -13.97 -3.94 -4.94
CA GLN A 8 -14.15 -4.64 -6.22
C GLN A 8 -12.85 -5.32 -6.67
N ARG A 9 -11.73 -4.58 -6.62
CA ARG A 9 -10.41 -5.10 -6.96
C ARG A 9 -10.00 -6.23 -6.04
N LEU A 10 -10.15 -6.04 -4.73
CA LEU A 10 -9.83 -7.08 -3.77
C LEU A 10 -10.67 -8.32 -4.01
N PHE A 11 -11.99 -8.17 -4.21
CA PHE A 11 -12.88 -9.27 -4.53
C PHE A 11 -12.40 -10.00 -5.78
N ALA A 12 -12.25 -9.33 -6.91
CA ALA A 12 -11.78 -9.96 -8.15
C ALA A 12 -10.43 -10.68 -7.98
N ALA A 13 -9.44 -10.01 -7.38
CA ALA A 13 -8.08 -10.54 -7.24
C ALA A 13 -7.96 -11.74 -6.30
N THR A 14 -8.97 -11.96 -5.47
CA THR A 14 -9.02 -13.05 -4.49
C THR A 14 -10.14 -14.03 -4.77
N HIS A 15 -10.72 -14.01 -5.97
CA HIS A 15 -11.78 -14.93 -6.39
C HIS A 15 -11.40 -16.40 -6.13
N GLU A 16 -10.19 -16.76 -6.51
CA GLU A 16 -9.62 -18.09 -6.37
C GLU A 16 -9.54 -18.60 -4.92
N LEU A 17 -9.44 -17.70 -3.92
CA LEU A 17 -9.54 -18.09 -2.51
C LEU A 17 -10.96 -18.56 -2.16
N ARG A 18 -11.99 -17.95 -2.75
CA ARG A 18 -13.40 -18.23 -2.43
C ARG A 18 -13.97 -19.43 -3.18
N VAL A 19 -13.46 -19.73 -4.37
CA VAL A 19 -13.95 -20.86 -5.19
C VAL A 19 -13.67 -22.20 -4.51
N GLY A 20 -12.46 -22.37 -3.99
CA GLY A 20 -12.04 -23.63 -3.35
C GLY A 20 -12.31 -23.72 -1.85
N ALA A 21 -13.05 -22.77 -1.27
CA ALA A 21 -13.25 -22.69 0.17
C ALA A 21 -14.66 -23.14 0.59
N GLU A 22 -14.70 -24.08 1.52
CA GLU A 22 -15.93 -24.52 2.17
C GLU A 22 -16.26 -23.56 3.32
N PHE A 23 -17.24 -22.69 3.10
CA PHE A 23 -17.85 -21.88 4.16
C PHE A 23 -19.31 -21.59 3.79
N SER A 24 -20.18 -21.55 4.80
CA SER A 24 -21.61 -21.28 4.62
C SER A 24 -21.85 -19.85 4.15
N ARG A 25 -22.69 -19.71 3.13
CA ARG A 25 -23.18 -18.43 2.62
C ARG A 25 -24.69 -18.36 2.85
N PHE A 26 -25.18 -17.21 3.26
CA PHE A 26 -26.60 -17.01 3.54
C PHE A 26 -27.03 -15.57 3.22
N THR A 27 -28.34 -15.35 3.18
CA THR A 27 -28.93 -14.02 3.07
C THR A 27 -28.88 -13.33 4.44
N PRO A 28 -28.24 -12.16 4.56
CA PRO A 28 -28.15 -11.45 5.83
C PRO A 28 -29.50 -10.90 6.28
N ASP A 29 -29.71 -10.83 7.60
CA ASP A 29 -30.88 -10.21 8.24
C ASP A 29 -30.57 -8.80 8.80
N THR A 30 -29.31 -8.38 8.70
CA THR A 30 -28.81 -7.05 9.09
C THR A 30 -28.88 -6.07 7.91
N PRO A 31 -28.88 -4.74 8.15
CA PRO A 31 -28.92 -3.76 7.05
C PRO A 31 -27.59 -3.61 6.28
N SER A 32 -26.45 -3.99 6.88
CA SER A 32 -25.12 -3.79 6.32
C SER A 32 -24.10 -4.79 6.86
N CYS A 33 -23.00 -4.97 6.12
CA CYS A 33 -21.86 -5.76 6.58
C CYS A 33 -21.26 -5.21 7.88
N ALA A 34 -21.18 -6.03 8.93
CA ALA A 34 -20.64 -5.64 10.24
C ALA A 34 -19.16 -5.20 10.19
N CYS A 35 -18.41 -5.65 9.17
CA CYS A 35 -17.01 -5.28 9.00
C CYS A 35 -16.83 -3.88 8.40
N CYS A 36 -17.42 -3.62 7.24
CA CYS A 36 -17.12 -2.43 6.45
C CYS A 36 -18.25 -1.40 6.46
N ASN A 37 -19.38 -1.72 7.09
CA ASN A 37 -20.60 -0.91 7.18
C ASN A 37 -21.22 -0.54 5.83
N ARG A 38 -20.82 -1.21 4.73
CA ARG A 38 -21.46 -1.04 3.42
C ARG A 38 -22.79 -1.79 3.39
N ARG A 39 -23.79 -1.19 2.76
CA ARG A 39 -25.11 -1.81 2.56
C ARG A 39 -24.96 -3.09 1.73
N TRP A 40 -25.80 -4.08 2.00
CA TRP A 40 -25.73 -5.37 1.29
C TRP A 40 -26.02 -5.27 -0.21
N SER A 41 -26.71 -4.22 -0.66
CA SER A 41 -26.91 -3.94 -2.09
C SER A 41 -25.68 -3.34 -2.79
N GLU A 42 -24.68 -2.86 -2.04
CA GLU A 42 -23.52 -2.11 -2.55
C GLU A 42 -22.20 -2.91 -2.50
N VAL A 43 -22.23 -4.13 -1.96
CA VAL A 43 -21.08 -5.03 -1.90
C VAL A 43 -20.98 -5.86 -3.17
N GLU A 44 -19.82 -6.48 -3.39
CA GLU A 44 -19.48 -7.16 -4.65
C GLU A 44 -20.31 -8.43 -4.90
N ALA A 45 -20.81 -9.05 -3.83
CA ALA A 45 -21.77 -10.15 -3.88
C ALA A 45 -23.03 -9.72 -3.11
N PRO A 46 -23.99 -9.04 -3.77
CA PRO A 46 -25.13 -8.47 -3.09
C PRO A 46 -25.93 -9.50 -2.30
N PHE A 47 -26.33 -9.14 -1.08
CA PHE A 47 -27.12 -9.98 -0.18
C PHE A 47 -26.54 -11.38 0.09
N GLN A 48 -25.22 -11.54 -0.06
CA GLN A 48 -24.50 -12.74 0.36
C GLN A 48 -23.58 -12.43 1.53
N ALA A 49 -23.83 -13.08 2.65
CA ALA A 49 -23.05 -12.97 3.87
C ALA A 49 -22.36 -14.28 4.23
N ALA A 50 -21.28 -14.16 4.98
CA ALA A 50 -20.66 -15.23 5.75
C ALA A 50 -20.68 -14.85 7.23
N GLU A 51 -20.81 -15.85 8.09
CA GLU A 51 -20.74 -15.64 9.55
C GLU A 51 -19.28 -15.61 9.99
N TYR A 52 -18.94 -14.65 10.84
CA TYR A 52 -17.63 -14.60 11.46
C TYR A 52 -17.72 -14.10 12.90
N ARG A 53 -16.96 -14.74 13.79
CA ARG A 53 -16.87 -14.36 15.20
C ARG A 53 -15.69 -13.42 15.39
N TYR A 54 -15.96 -12.15 15.65
CA TYR A 54 -14.92 -11.15 15.91
C TYR A 54 -14.46 -11.17 17.36
N GLY A 55 -13.14 -11.02 17.56
CA GLY A 55 -12.58 -10.61 18.85
C GLY A 55 -12.94 -11.49 20.06
N LYS A 56 -12.74 -10.94 21.26
CA LYS A 56 -12.89 -11.66 22.54
C LYS A 56 -14.35 -11.92 22.95
N SER A 57 -15.31 -11.23 22.34
CA SER A 57 -16.74 -11.41 22.64
C SER A 57 -17.31 -12.70 22.05
N GLY A 58 -16.75 -13.19 20.94
CA GLY A 58 -17.13 -14.49 20.36
C GLY A 58 -18.51 -14.54 19.68
N GLU A 59 -19.22 -13.42 19.66
CA GLU A 59 -20.53 -13.28 19.02
C GLU A 59 -20.41 -13.38 17.49
N PRO A 60 -21.34 -14.10 16.83
CA PRO A 60 -21.37 -14.20 15.38
C PRO A 60 -21.81 -12.86 14.76
N GLU A 61 -21.00 -12.33 13.85
CA GLU A 61 -21.32 -11.16 13.03
C GLU A 61 -21.42 -11.56 11.55
N GLN A 62 -22.27 -10.86 10.81
CA GLN A 62 -22.48 -11.10 9.38
C GLN A 62 -21.60 -10.17 8.53
N VAL A 63 -20.77 -10.75 7.66
CA VAL A 63 -19.81 -9.99 6.86
C VAL A 63 -19.94 -10.31 5.38
N CYS A 64 -19.69 -9.32 4.51
CA CYS A 64 -19.64 -9.58 3.07
C CYS A 64 -18.44 -10.45 2.70
N LEU A 65 -18.56 -11.16 1.58
CA LEU A 65 -17.55 -12.11 1.12
C LEU A 65 -16.15 -11.49 0.95
N THR A 66 -16.09 -10.24 0.50
CA THR A 66 -14.82 -9.48 0.39
C THR A 66 -14.19 -9.26 1.76
N CYS A 67 -14.98 -8.83 2.74
CA CYS A 67 -14.51 -8.65 4.12
C CYS A 67 -14.14 -9.98 4.78
N TYR A 68 -14.80 -11.08 4.42
CA TYR A 68 -14.48 -12.42 4.93
C TYR A 68 -13.17 -12.98 4.34
N THR A 69 -12.86 -12.65 3.08
CA THR A 69 -11.77 -13.25 2.29
C THR A 69 -10.42 -13.38 3.01
N PRO A 70 -9.94 -12.38 3.79
CA PRO A 70 -8.68 -12.52 4.52
C PRO A 70 -8.60 -13.73 5.47
N ARG A 71 -9.75 -14.31 5.86
CA ARG A 71 -9.86 -15.41 6.82
C ARG A 71 -9.88 -16.78 6.17
N ILE A 72 -10.02 -16.83 4.85
CA ILE A 72 -10.15 -18.08 4.11
C ILE A 72 -8.80 -18.79 4.07
N PRO A 73 -8.67 -19.99 4.66
CA PRO A 73 -7.48 -20.81 4.49
C PRO A 73 -7.40 -21.31 3.05
N SER A 74 -6.20 -21.37 2.47
CA SER A 74 -6.04 -21.91 1.12
C SER A 74 -4.73 -22.68 0.96
N GLU A 75 -4.84 -24.00 0.87
CA GLU A 75 -3.74 -24.88 0.50
C GLU A 75 -3.21 -24.56 -0.91
N ARG A 76 -4.10 -24.38 -1.89
CA ARG A 76 -3.69 -24.18 -3.28
C ARG A 76 -2.89 -22.88 -3.46
N LEU A 77 -3.43 -21.75 -3.03
CA LEU A 77 -2.80 -20.43 -3.26
C LEU A 77 -1.65 -20.14 -2.29
N LEU A 78 -1.83 -20.44 -1.00
CA LEU A 78 -0.88 -20.09 0.06
C LEU A 78 -0.16 -21.29 0.65
N GLY A 79 -0.48 -22.53 0.28
CA GLY A 79 0.22 -23.72 0.79
C GLY A 79 -0.05 -24.03 2.27
N LEU A 80 0.72 -24.98 2.78
CA LEU A 80 0.69 -25.41 4.17
C LEU A 80 1.36 -24.36 5.08
N GLU A 81 0.63 -23.91 6.09
CA GLU A 81 1.17 -23.08 7.15
C GLU A 81 1.93 -23.92 8.18
N ARG A 82 1.30 -24.94 8.75
CA ARG A 82 1.93 -25.82 9.75
C ARG A 82 1.08 -27.05 9.94
N TYR A 83 1.65 -28.04 10.60
CA TYR A 83 0.84 -29.09 11.22
C TYR A 83 0.50 -28.69 12.66
N ASN A 84 -0.74 -28.91 13.05
CA ASN A 84 -1.15 -28.88 14.44
C ASN A 84 -1.22 -30.33 14.94
N HIS A 85 -0.51 -30.63 16.02
CA HIS A 85 -0.52 -31.94 16.66
C HIS A 85 -1.32 -31.84 17.96
N THR A 86 -2.45 -32.56 18.03
CA THR A 86 -3.30 -32.59 19.22
C THR A 86 -3.62 -34.05 19.54
N GLY A 87 -2.97 -34.58 20.59
CA GLY A 87 -2.93 -36.02 20.84
C GLY A 87 -2.29 -36.77 19.67
N ASN A 88 -2.99 -37.80 19.17
CA ASN A 88 -2.56 -38.59 18.00
C ASN A 88 -3.04 -38.00 16.65
N THR A 89 -3.69 -36.83 16.66
CA THR A 89 -4.21 -36.21 15.43
C THR A 89 -3.23 -35.18 14.90
N THR A 90 -2.92 -35.28 13.61
CA THR A 90 -2.12 -34.30 12.88
C THR A 90 -3.01 -33.61 11.86
N THR A 91 -3.30 -32.33 12.09
CA THR A 91 -4.17 -31.54 11.21
C THR A 91 -3.36 -30.48 10.46
N PRO A 92 -3.41 -30.44 9.11
CA PRO A 92 -2.79 -29.35 8.37
C PRO A 92 -3.53 -28.04 8.62
N ILE A 93 -2.76 -26.97 8.85
CA ILE A 93 -3.24 -25.60 8.91
C ILE A 93 -2.70 -24.90 7.67
N TYR A 94 -3.58 -24.32 6.85
CA TYR A 94 -3.19 -23.61 5.63
C TYR A 94 -3.12 -22.11 5.82
N GLY A 95 -2.29 -21.45 5.00
CA GLY A 95 -2.08 -20.01 5.08
C GLY A 95 -3.36 -19.21 4.81
N LYS A 96 -3.46 -18.05 5.47
CA LYS A 96 -4.55 -17.08 5.35
C LYS A 96 -3.98 -15.69 5.11
N LEU A 97 -4.59 -14.92 4.19
CA LEU A 97 -4.16 -13.55 3.88
C LEU A 97 -4.11 -12.65 5.13
N GLY A 98 -5.15 -12.69 5.96
CA GLY A 98 -5.27 -11.89 7.18
C GLY A 98 -4.38 -12.34 8.35
N MET A 99 -3.50 -13.31 8.11
CA MET A 99 -2.48 -13.76 9.07
C MET A 99 -1.05 -13.54 8.54
N LEU A 100 -0.90 -12.89 7.39
CA LEU A 100 0.40 -12.55 6.81
C LEU A 100 0.99 -11.31 7.51
N VAL A 101 1.39 -11.47 8.77
CA VAL A 101 1.92 -10.36 9.59
C VAL A 101 3.21 -9.81 8.99
N GLY A 102 3.30 -8.48 8.89
CA GLY A 102 4.47 -7.81 8.30
C GLY A 102 4.57 -7.98 6.79
N SER A 103 3.47 -8.37 6.14
CA SER A 103 3.38 -8.56 4.69
C SER A 103 2.55 -7.47 4.04
N GLY A 104 2.96 -7.01 2.86
CA GLY A 104 2.22 -6.06 2.05
C GLY A 104 1.47 -6.73 0.90
N GLY A 105 0.68 -5.94 0.17
CA GLY A 105 -0.07 -6.37 -1.00
C GLY A 105 -0.22 -5.25 -2.02
N ILE A 106 -0.12 -5.58 -3.31
CA ILE A 106 -0.44 -4.68 -4.41
C ILE A 106 -1.46 -5.38 -5.30
N ILE A 107 -2.63 -4.76 -5.48
CA ILE A 107 -3.68 -5.26 -6.38
C ILE A 107 -3.72 -4.37 -7.61
N THR A 108 -3.31 -4.93 -8.75
CA THR A 108 -3.19 -4.19 -10.00
C THR A 108 -4.54 -3.85 -10.64
N PRO A 109 -4.56 -2.96 -11.66
CA PRO A 109 -5.74 -2.75 -12.50
C PRO A 109 -6.33 -4.02 -13.11
N ARG A 110 -5.50 -5.04 -13.32
CA ARG A 110 -5.88 -6.35 -13.88
C ARG A 110 -6.37 -7.33 -12.82
N ASN A 111 -6.56 -6.87 -11.58
CA ASN A 111 -6.97 -7.67 -10.45
C ASN A 111 -5.98 -8.80 -10.13
N GLU A 112 -4.68 -8.52 -10.25
CA GLU A 112 -3.64 -9.44 -9.80
C GLU A 112 -3.13 -9.00 -8.43
N LEU A 113 -3.07 -9.93 -7.48
CA LEU A 113 -2.53 -9.68 -6.15
C LEU A 113 -1.05 -10.10 -6.10
N TYR A 114 -0.17 -9.12 -5.95
CA TYR A 114 1.23 -9.32 -5.59
C TYR A 114 1.40 -9.17 -4.08
N LEU A 115 2.12 -10.08 -3.44
CA LEU A 115 2.38 -10.04 -2.00
C LEU A 115 3.86 -9.83 -1.73
N THR A 116 4.16 -8.97 -0.76
CA THR A 116 5.49 -8.85 -0.18
C THR A 116 5.50 -9.53 1.18
N LEU A 117 6.44 -10.44 1.40
CA LEU A 117 6.48 -11.32 2.57
C LEU A 117 7.85 -11.23 3.26
N PRO A 118 7.90 -11.25 4.60
CA PRO A 118 9.14 -11.50 5.32
C PRO A 118 9.82 -12.81 4.84
N PRO A 119 11.16 -12.91 4.82
CA PRO A 119 11.86 -14.06 4.22
C PRO A 119 11.38 -15.44 4.68
N LYS A 120 11.04 -15.57 5.97
CA LYS A 120 10.50 -16.81 6.55
C LYS A 120 9.13 -17.18 5.97
N LEU A 121 8.22 -16.21 5.80
CA LEU A 121 6.91 -16.44 5.19
C LEU A 121 7.03 -16.65 3.68
N HIS A 122 7.94 -15.95 3.02
CA HIS A 122 8.22 -16.16 1.60
C HIS A 122 8.65 -17.60 1.33
N ALA A 123 9.68 -18.10 2.04
CA ALA A 123 10.18 -19.46 1.87
C ALA A 123 9.09 -20.53 2.07
N LYS A 124 8.19 -20.27 3.03
CA LYS A 124 7.07 -21.12 3.39
C LYS A 124 6.01 -21.21 2.30
N TYR A 125 5.64 -20.08 1.70
CA TYR A 125 4.53 -19.99 0.77
C TYR A 125 4.95 -20.05 -0.71
N LYS A 126 6.26 -20.08 -1.00
CA LYS A 126 6.81 -20.16 -2.37
C LYS A 126 6.31 -21.36 -3.17
N LYS A 127 5.89 -22.44 -2.51
CA LYS A 127 5.35 -23.64 -3.17
C LYS A 127 3.88 -23.53 -3.58
N GLY A 128 3.12 -22.60 -2.98
CA GLY A 128 1.73 -22.31 -3.37
C GLY A 128 1.67 -21.66 -4.75
N GLU A 129 0.49 -21.66 -5.37
CA GLU A 129 0.30 -21.18 -6.74
C GLU A 129 0.79 -19.74 -6.95
N TRP A 130 0.53 -18.82 -5.99
CA TRP A 130 1.04 -17.45 -6.08
C TRP A 130 2.57 -17.37 -6.01
N GLY A 131 3.22 -18.28 -5.28
CA GLY A 131 4.67 -18.42 -5.27
C GLY A 131 5.21 -18.88 -6.63
N GLN A 132 4.55 -19.85 -7.25
CA GLN A 132 4.93 -20.39 -8.56
C GLN A 132 4.69 -19.39 -9.70
N GLN A 133 3.66 -18.54 -9.58
CA GLN A 133 3.36 -17.45 -10.53
C GLN A 133 4.29 -16.22 -10.37
N GLY A 134 5.26 -16.25 -9.45
CA GLY A 134 6.14 -15.10 -9.19
C GLY A 134 5.41 -13.91 -8.56
N ARG A 135 4.27 -14.13 -7.90
CA ARG A 135 3.48 -13.08 -7.22
C ARG A 135 3.97 -12.77 -5.80
N LEU A 136 4.89 -13.57 -5.26
CA LEU A 136 5.50 -13.36 -3.95
C LEU A 136 6.88 -12.70 -4.11
N SER A 137 7.18 -11.72 -3.27
CA SER A 137 8.51 -11.10 -3.17
C SER A 137 8.95 -10.95 -1.70
N THR A 138 10.25 -10.88 -1.45
CA THR A 138 10.84 -10.47 -0.17
C THR A 138 11.13 -8.97 -0.08
N ASP A 139 10.90 -8.22 -1.17
CA ASP A 139 11.09 -6.78 -1.20
C ASP A 139 10.15 -6.09 -0.21
N LYS A 140 10.54 -4.90 0.26
CA LYS A 140 9.62 -4.08 1.05
C LYS A 140 8.41 -3.67 0.20
N PRO A 141 7.22 -3.49 0.81
CA PRO A 141 5.99 -3.12 0.09
C PRO A 141 6.16 -1.93 -0.87
N LEU A 142 6.80 -0.84 -0.42
CA LEU A 142 7.03 0.33 -1.27
C LEU A 142 7.99 0.04 -2.43
N ALA A 143 9.10 -0.66 -2.19
CA ALA A 143 10.04 -1.03 -3.25
C ALA A 143 9.32 -1.84 -4.34
N ARG A 144 8.50 -2.83 -3.93
CA ARG A 144 7.71 -3.64 -4.86
C ARG A 144 6.68 -2.81 -5.62
N LEU A 145 6.02 -1.85 -4.97
CA LEU A 145 5.11 -0.93 -5.63
C LEU A 145 5.81 -0.15 -6.75
N LEU A 146 7.00 0.39 -6.46
CA LEU A 146 7.80 1.12 -7.45
C LEU A 146 8.24 0.22 -8.61
N ASP A 147 8.66 -1.01 -8.33
CA ASP A 147 9.05 -1.96 -9.38
C ASP A 147 7.87 -2.33 -10.30
N LEU A 148 6.67 -2.50 -9.74
CA LEU A 148 5.44 -2.71 -10.53
C LEU A 148 5.04 -1.49 -11.33
N LEU A 149 5.25 -0.28 -10.80
CA LEU A 149 5.02 0.97 -11.52
C LEU A 149 5.98 1.09 -12.72
N ILE A 150 7.26 0.85 -12.51
CA ILE A 150 8.29 0.88 -13.56
C ILE A 150 8.00 -0.15 -14.64
N ALA A 151 7.57 -1.36 -14.26
CA ALA A 151 7.18 -2.41 -15.19
C ALA A 151 5.86 -2.12 -15.94
N GLY A 152 5.17 -1.01 -15.65
CA GLY A 152 3.88 -0.67 -16.26
C GLY A 152 2.72 -1.56 -15.81
N ALA A 153 2.91 -2.38 -14.76
CA ALA A 153 1.89 -3.29 -14.24
C ALA A 153 0.74 -2.56 -13.53
N LEU A 154 0.93 -1.30 -13.16
CA LEU A 154 -0.08 -0.44 -12.54
C LEU A 154 -0.89 0.38 -13.57
N SER A 155 -0.76 0.03 -14.84
CA SER A 155 -1.52 0.60 -15.96
C SER A 155 -2.22 -0.53 -16.73
N ALA A 156 -3.45 -0.30 -17.18
CA ALA A 156 -4.08 -1.25 -18.10
C ALA A 156 -3.51 -1.08 -19.51
N PRO A 157 -3.55 -2.12 -20.37
CA PRO A 157 -3.13 -1.99 -21.76
C PRO A 157 -3.88 -0.87 -22.49
N GLY A 158 -3.15 0.06 -23.10
CA GLY A 158 -3.72 1.16 -23.89
C GLY A 158 -4.26 2.34 -23.09
N GLU A 159 -4.08 2.36 -21.76
CA GLU A 159 -4.56 3.44 -20.90
C GLU A 159 -3.44 4.30 -20.33
N ARG A 160 -3.79 5.48 -19.82
CA ARG A 160 -2.84 6.34 -19.11
C ARG A 160 -2.46 5.70 -17.78
N PRO A 161 -1.27 6.01 -17.24
CA PRO A 161 -0.87 5.43 -15.98
C PRO A 161 -1.85 5.70 -14.86
N LEU A 162 -2.14 4.64 -14.08
CA LEU A 162 -2.96 4.68 -12.87
C LEU A 162 -4.45 5.03 -13.06
N GLU A 163 -4.92 5.17 -14.31
CA GLU A 163 -6.29 5.63 -14.63
C GLU A 163 -7.38 4.74 -14.02
N GLN A 164 -7.20 3.42 -14.08
CA GLN A 164 -8.12 2.45 -13.48
C GLN A 164 -7.85 2.24 -11.97
N GLY A 165 -6.73 2.74 -11.47
CA GLY A 165 -6.31 2.64 -10.08
C GLY A 165 -5.90 1.24 -9.62
N PHE A 166 -5.24 1.21 -8.47
CA PHE A 166 -4.72 0.00 -7.81
C PHE A 166 -4.98 0.06 -6.31
N VAL A 167 -4.81 -1.05 -5.60
CA VAL A 167 -4.86 -1.08 -4.13
C VAL A 167 -3.46 -1.37 -3.60
N TYR A 168 -2.94 -0.49 -2.75
CA TYR A 168 -1.67 -0.70 -2.06
C TYR A 168 -1.90 -0.91 -0.57
N ILE A 169 -1.48 -2.08 -0.10
CA ILE A 169 -1.54 -2.51 1.29
C ILE A 169 -0.11 -2.56 1.80
N GLU A 170 0.24 -1.63 2.66
CA GLU A 170 1.56 -1.57 3.29
C GLU A 170 1.73 -2.72 4.30
N ASN A 171 0.65 -3.07 5.02
CA ASN A 171 0.66 -4.19 5.96
C ASN A 171 -0.74 -4.81 6.12
N TRP A 172 -0.85 -6.12 5.83
CA TRP A 172 -2.05 -6.93 6.09
C TRP A 172 -2.34 -7.13 7.58
N GLY A 173 -1.29 -7.35 8.37
CA GLY A 173 -1.39 -7.41 9.82
C GLY A 173 -2.05 -8.66 10.42
N ARG A 174 -2.30 -8.63 11.74
CA ARG A 174 -3.18 -9.59 12.45
C ARG A 174 -4.62 -9.09 12.54
N LYS A 175 -4.84 -7.78 12.37
CA LYS A 175 -6.15 -7.11 12.45
C LYS A 175 -6.66 -6.75 11.06
N ALA A 176 -6.86 -7.78 10.22
CA ALA A 176 -7.37 -7.59 8.86
C ALA A 176 -8.73 -6.86 8.83
N ASP A 177 -9.49 -6.88 9.91
CA ASP A 177 -10.74 -6.13 10.06
C ASP A 177 -10.56 -4.61 10.02
N ILE A 178 -9.52 -4.06 10.64
CA ILE A 178 -9.25 -2.61 10.59
C ILE A 178 -8.88 -2.20 9.17
N LEU A 179 -8.03 -2.99 8.50
CA LEU A 179 -7.72 -2.82 7.08
C LEU A 179 -9.00 -2.83 6.25
N MET A 180 -9.85 -3.85 6.44
CA MET A 180 -11.10 -4.01 5.71
C MET A 180 -12.15 -2.94 6.05
N ARG A 181 -12.01 -2.17 7.13
CA ARG A 181 -12.88 -1.02 7.44
C ARG A 181 -12.56 0.21 6.61
N ARG A 182 -11.32 0.37 6.14
CA ARG A 182 -10.81 1.63 5.57
C ARG A 182 -10.08 1.46 4.24
N LEU A 183 -10.37 0.38 3.51
CA LEU A 183 -9.70 0.09 2.25
C LEU A 183 -10.00 1.16 1.18
N LEU A 184 -8.95 1.72 0.58
CA LEU A 184 -9.00 2.74 -0.47
C LEU A 184 -8.13 2.32 -1.67
N ALA A 185 -8.54 2.76 -2.86
CA ALA A 185 -7.80 2.56 -4.10
C ALA A 185 -7.08 3.86 -4.50
N THR A 186 -5.85 3.72 -4.95
CA THR A 186 -5.03 4.80 -5.51
C THR A 186 -5.33 4.95 -6.99
N THR A 187 -5.52 6.18 -7.46
CA THR A 187 -5.71 6.52 -8.89
C THR A 187 -4.70 7.57 -9.38
N SER A 188 -3.80 8.04 -8.50
CA SER A 188 -2.84 9.10 -8.77
C SER A 188 -1.61 8.94 -7.89
N LEU A 189 -0.44 9.38 -8.37
CA LEU A 189 0.77 9.48 -7.56
C LEU A 189 0.73 10.62 -6.53
N LYS A 190 -0.14 11.61 -6.72
CA LYS A 190 -0.36 12.70 -5.74
C LYS A 190 -1.12 12.24 -4.50
N GLU A 191 -1.81 11.11 -4.60
CA GLU A 191 -2.66 10.59 -3.53
C GLU A 191 -2.56 9.06 -3.49
N VAL A 192 -1.38 8.55 -3.14
CA VAL A 192 -1.18 7.11 -2.94
C VAL A 192 -1.75 6.72 -1.58
N TRP A 193 -2.83 5.94 -1.58
CA TRP A 193 -3.42 5.43 -0.36
C TRP A 193 -2.67 4.19 0.16
N CYS A 194 -1.95 4.37 1.26
CA CYS A 194 -1.22 3.33 1.98
C CYS A 194 -2.16 2.64 2.98
N ASN A 195 -2.75 1.52 2.58
CA ASN A 195 -3.69 0.77 3.42
C ASN A 195 -2.95 -0.11 4.42
N SER A 196 -3.39 -0.15 5.68
CA SER A 196 -2.81 -1.04 6.69
C SER A 196 -3.80 -1.46 7.77
N GLU A 197 -3.42 -2.46 8.57
CA GLU A 197 -4.15 -2.83 9.79
C GLU A 197 -4.22 -1.72 10.86
N GLN A 198 -3.42 -0.65 10.73
CA GLN A 198 -3.43 0.49 11.65
C GLN A 198 -4.33 1.63 11.14
N GLY A 199 -4.82 1.52 9.90
CA GLY A 199 -5.54 2.55 9.19
C GLY A 199 -4.91 2.87 7.84
N VAL A 200 -5.58 3.74 7.10
CA VAL A 200 -5.10 4.24 5.81
C VAL A 200 -4.43 5.59 5.99
N THR A 201 -3.31 5.80 5.30
CA THR A 201 -2.59 7.08 5.24
C THR A 201 -2.34 7.47 3.79
N PRO A 202 -2.41 8.75 3.43
CA PRO A 202 -1.96 9.20 2.11
C PRO A 202 -0.43 9.23 2.04
N LEU A 203 0.09 9.23 0.81
CA LEU A 203 1.47 9.53 0.46
C LEU A 203 1.47 10.27 -0.88
N ASP A 204 1.95 11.51 -0.90
CA ASP A 204 2.20 12.24 -2.14
C ASP A 204 3.51 11.76 -2.78
N LEU A 205 3.44 10.61 -3.46
CA LEU A 205 4.59 10.02 -4.14
C LEU A 205 5.09 10.92 -5.28
N GLN A 206 4.23 11.72 -5.90
CA GLN A 206 4.61 12.70 -6.92
C GLN A 206 5.59 13.74 -6.35
N ALA A 207 5.24 14.39 -5.24
CA ALA A 207 6.12 15.36 -4.59
C ALA A 207 7.43 14.72 -4.09
N ILE A 208 7.40 13.46 -3.65
CA ILE A 208 8.62 12.73 -3.29
C ILE A 208 9.53 12.52 -4.50
N LEU A 209 8.98 12.16 -5.67
CA LEU A 209 9.75 12.02 -6.90
C LEU A 209 10.36 13.35 -7.33
N GLU A 210 9.62 14.45 -7.20
CA GLU A 210 10.11 15.80 -7.46
C GLU A 210 11.24 16.19 -6.49
N THR A 211 11.09 15.89 -5.19
CA THR A 211 12.15 16.06 -4.20
C THR A 211 13.40 15.25 -4.58
N ALA A 212 13.23 13.99 -4.98
CA ALA A 212 14.32 13.11 -5.42
C ALA A 212 15.05 13.68 -6.64
N GLN A 213 14.31 14.23 -7.61
CA GLN A 213 14.87 14.88 -8.78
C GLN A 213 15.68 16.12 -8.42
N VAL A 214 15.19 16.96 -7.50
CA VAL A 214 15.94 18.13 -7.03
C VAL A 214 17.20 17.72 -6.27
N LEU A 215 17.15 16.70 -5.41
CA LEU A 215 18.35 16.17 -4.75
C LEU A 215 19.40 15.69 -5.75
N LYS A 216 18.99 14.99 -6.81
CA LYS A 216 19.87 14.54 -7.88
C LYS A 216 20.52 15.74 -8.58
N THR A 217 19.74 16.76 -8.95
CA THR A 217 20.22 17.99 -9.61
C THR A 217 21.19 18.78 -8.74
N LEU A 218 20.98 18.82 -7.41
CA LEU A 218 21.85 19.51 -6.45
C LEU A 218 23.03 18.65 -5.98
N GLU A 219 23.25 17.47 -6.57
CA GLU A 219 24.30 16.51 -6.18
C GLU A 219 24.22 16.03 -4.72
N LEU A 220 23.02 16.04 -4.14
CA LEU A 220 22.71 15.63 -2.76
C LEU A 220 22.17 14.20 -2.64
N THR A 221 22.31 13.37 -3.68
CA THR A 221 21.86 11.96 -3.70
C THR A 221 22.32 11.17 -2.47
N ASN A 222 23.55 11.40 -2.00
CA ASN A 222 24.12 10.71 -0.84
C ASN A 222 23.51 11.13 0.52
N GLN A 223 22.69 12.18 0.54
CA GLN A 223 21.95 12.65 1.72
C GLN A 223 20.50 12.12 1.76
N ALA A 224 20.01 11.56 0.66
CA ALA A 224 18.59 11.30 0.47
C ALA A 224 17.96 10.42 1.56
N ASP A 225 18.69 9.44 2.11
CA ASP A 225 18.20 8.59 3.21
C ASP A 225 18.82 8.90 4.58
N ARG A 226 19.62 9.96 4.69
CA ARG A 226 20.32 10.33 5.93
C ARG A 226 19.39 11.12 6.84
N LEU A 227 18.97 10.49 7.94
CA LEU A 227 18.12 11.11 8.96
C LEU A 227 18.66 12.46 9.45
N VAL A 228 19.98 12.57 9.63
CA VAL A 228 20.64 13.80 10.12
C VAL A 228 20.48 14.96 9.13
N PHE A 229 20.54 14.69 7.83
CA PHE A 229 20.34 15.72 6.81
C PHE A 229 18.90 16.25 6.83
N TRP A 230 17.92 15.36 7.00
CA TRP A 230 16.50 15.74 7.00
C TRP A 230 15.99 16.24 8.36
N LYS A 231 16.79 16.12 9.43
CA LYS A 231 16.35 16.40 10.80
C LYS A 231 15.66 17.77 10.95
N PRO A 232 16.22 18.90 10.46
CA PRO A 232 15.56 20.20 10.57
C PRO A 232 14.18 20.24 9.88
N ILE A 233 14.06 19.59 8.71
CA ILE A 233 12.78 19.48 7.99
C ILE A 233 11.78 18.62 8.75
N THR A 234 12.22 17.48 9.28
CA THR A 234 11.34 16.57 10.04
C THR A 234 10.93 17.15 11.38
N ASP A 235 11.80 17.92 12.05
CA ASP A 235 11.50 18.56 13.32
C ASP A 235 10.50 19.70 13.11
N ALA A 236 10.70 20.53 12.06
CA ALA A 236 9.73 21.54 11.68
C ALA A 236 8.34 20.92 11.35
N ALA A 237 8.31 19.77 10.68
CA ALA A 237 7.07 19.04 10.41
C ALA A 237 6.38 18.50 11.68
N ARG A 238 7.10 18.32 12.80
CA ARG A 238 6.55 18.00 14.13
C ARG A 238 6.15 19.24 14.93
N GLY A 239 6.31 20.44 14.37
CA GLY A 239 6.12 21.70 15.09
C GLY A 239 7.27 22.06 16.02
N GLN A 240 8.43 21.41 15.89
CA GLN A 240 9.64 21.74 16.65
C GLN A 240 10.52 22.66 15.80
N ARG A 241 10.73 23.89 16.27
CA ARG A 241 11.52 24.90 15.56
C ARG A 241 12.90 25.03 16.22
N ASP A 242 13.94 24.69 15.49
CA ASP A 242 15.34 24.94 15.83
C ASP A 242 15.96 25.79 14.71
N ASP A 243 15.93 27.10 14.90
CA ASP A 243 16.38 28.07 13.88
C ASP A 243 17.87 27.91 13.58
N ALA A 244 18.70 27.66 14.60
CA ALA A 244 20.14 27.50 14.42
C ALA A 244 20.46 26.24 13.59
N ALA A 245 19.77 25.13 13.85
CA ALA A 245 19.94 23.91 13.06
C ALA A 245 19.42 24.08 11.62
N PHE A 246 18.32 24.83 11.43
CA PHE A 246 17.79 25.13 10.11
C PHE A 246 18.71 26.04 9.30
N ASP A 247 19.25 27.11 9.90
CA ASP A 247 20.23 28.00 9.25
C ASP A 247 21.51 27.25 8.87
N ALA A 248 22.00 26.37 9.76
CA ALA A 248 23.15 25.51 9.48
C ALA A 248 22.87 24.51 8.34
N TRP A 249 21.61 24.13 8.13
CA TRP A 249 21.19 23.28 7.01
C TRP A 249 21.10 24.09 5.72
N LEU A 250 20.54 25.31 5.74
CA LEU A 250 20.52 26.22 4.60
C LEU A 250 21.93 26.48 4.05
N GLY A 251 22.93 26.64 4.92
CA GLY A 251 24.33 26.81 4.51
C GLY A 251 24.98 25.60 3.85
N LYS A 252 24.37 24.40 3.93
CA LYS A 252 24.90 23.15 3.35
C LYS A 252 24.21 22.74 2.05
N VAL A 253 23.07 23.34 1.72
CA VAL A 253 22.28 22.99 0.54
C VAL A 253 22.57 24.03 -0.55
N PRO A 254 23.03 23.63 -1.75
CA PRO A 254 23.42 24.58 -2.80
C PRO A 254 22.29 25.52 -3.27
N ASP A 255 21.06 24.99 -3.40
CA ASP A 255 19.85 25.78 -3.64
C ASP A 255 18.75 25.33 -2.66
N PRO A 256 18.72 25.90 -1.45
CA PRO A 256 17.74 25.52 -0.43
C PRO A 256 16.31 25.83 -0.88
N ARG A 257 16.11 26.87 -1.69
CA ARG A 257 14.78 27.27 -2.16
C ARG A 257 14.21 26.23 -3.10
N ALA A 258 14.98 25.76 -4.08
CA ALA A 258 14.54 24.70 -4.98
C ALA A 258 14.17 23.43 -4.20
N LEU A 259 15.00 23.03 -3.22
CA LEU A 259 14.72 21.84 -2.41
C LEU A 259 13.46 22.00 -1.55
N LEU A 260 13.31 23.13 -0.84
CA LEU A 260 12.13 23.41 -0.01
C LEU A 260 10.82 23.46 -0.81
N MET A 261 10.87 24.00 -2.03
CA MET A 261 9.71 24.06 -2.93
C MET A 261 9.29 22.71 -3.48
N ALA A 262 10.21 21.74 -3.56
CA ALA A 262 9.93 20.39 -4.03
C ALA A 262 9.41 19.44 -2.93
N LEU A 263 9.51 19.83 -1.66
CA LEU A 263 9.06 19.00 -0.54
C LEU A 263 7.54 18.78 -0.58
N PRO A 264 7.04 17.62 -0.14
CA PRO A 264 5.61 17.40 0.06
C PRO A 264 4.98 18.49 0.93
N THR A 265 3.76 18.91 0.59
CA THR A 265 3.05 19.93 1.38
C THR A 265 2.60 19.39 2.73
N ASP A 266 2.22 18.10 2.81
CA ASP A 266 1.80 17.45 4.04
C ASP A 266 3.01 17.20 4.98
N PRO A 267 2.99 17.73 6.22
CA PRO A 267 4.01 17.42 7.23
C PRO A 267 4.23 15.94 7.47
N PHE A 268 3.19 15.10 7.42
CA PHE A 268 3.32 13.65 7.66
C PHE A 268 4.16 12.95 6.60
N ASP A 269 4.08 13.39 5.35
CA ASP A 269 4.93 12.87 4.28
C ASP A 269 6.38 13.30 4.45
N ARG A 270 6.62 14.52 4.96
CA ARG A 270 7.97 14.99 5.29
C ARG A 270 8.63 14.11 6.35
N LEU A 271 7.87 13.59 7.32
CA LEU A 271 8.40 12.67 8.33
C LEU A 271 8.89 11.35 7.73
N ARG A 272 8.35 10.97 6.57
CA ARG A 272 8.66 9.71 5.88
C ARG A 272 9.78 9.87 4.84
N LEU A 273 10.18 11.11 4.51
CA LEU A 273 11.16 11.42 3.45
C LEU A 273 12.38 10.49 3.42
N PRO A 274 13.16 10.32 4.51
CA PRO A 274 14.37 9.51 4.46
C PRO A 274 14.08 8.04 4.12
N ALA A 275 12.97 7.50 4.62
CA ALA A 275 12.59 6.12 4.40
C ALA A 275 12.05 5.89 2.97
N VAL A 276 11.28 6.84 2.43
CA VAL A 276 10.71 6.74 1.08
C VAL A 276 11.79 7.03 0.03
N LEU A 277 12.61 8.05 0.23
CA LEU A 277 13.72 8.39 -0.66
C LEU A 277 14.76 7.28 -0.77
N ARG A 278 15.01 6.52 0.31
CA ARG A 278 15.86 5.31 0.25
C ARG A 278 15.40 4.34 -0.84
N GLU A 279 14.09 4.17 -0.99
CA GLU A 279 13.54 3.22 -1.96
C GLU A 279 13.39 3.85 -3.35
N VAL A 280 13.14 5.17 -3.43
CA VAL A 280 12.97 5.93 -4.67
C VAL A 280 14.29 6.22 -5.39
N MET A 281 15.32 6.70 -4.69
CA MET A 281 16.57 7.17 -5.32
C MET A 281 17.24 6.14 -6.23
N PRO A 282 17.35 4.83 -5.86
CA PRO A 282 17.92 3.82 -6.74
C PRO A 282 17.11 3.58 -8.02
N ARG A 283 15.85 4.03 -8.06
CA ARG A 283 14.88 3.81 -9.13
C ARG A 283 14.54 5.08 -9.90
N LEU A 284 15.11 6.22 -9.51
CA LEU A 284 14.69 7.54 -9.98
C LEU A 284 14.73 7.65 -11.50
N SER A 285 15.79 7.18 -12.16
CA SER A 285 15.91 7.24 -13.62
C SER A 285 14.79 6.53 -14.36
N ALA A 286 14.32 5.39 -13.84
CA ALA A 286 13.20 4.64 -14.42
C ALA A 286 11.83 5.27 -14.10
N LEU A 287 11.78 6.15 -13.09
CA LEU A 287 10.58 6.83 -12.64
C LEU A 287 10.43 8.26 -13.21
N GLU A 288 11.44 8.78 -13.92
CA GLU A 288 11.44 10.12 -14.51
C GLU A 288 10.22 10.35 -15.45
N ALA A 289 9.72 9.30 -16.10
CA ALA A 289 8.53 9.36 -16.96
C ALA A 289 7.23 9.72 -16.22
N TYR A 290 7.22 9.59 -14.89
CA TYR A 290 6.07 9.92 -14.04
C TYR A 290 6.17 11.32 -13.43
N LEU A 291 7.30 12.00 -13.59
CA LEU A 291 7.41 13.39 -13.18
C LEU A 291 6.49 14.24 -14.05
N THR A 292 5.62 15.02 -13.42
CA THR A 292 4.84 16.02 -14.16
C THR A 292 5.87 16.98 -14.78
N PRO A 293 5.87 17.21 -16.10
CA PRO A 293 6.76 18.21 -16.67
C PRO A 293 6.50 19.52 -15.97
N ALA A 294 7.57 20.23 -15.58
CA ALA A 294 7.44 21.53 -14.95
C ALA A 294 6.50 22.38 -15.81
N PRO A 295 5.50 23.07 -15.22
CA PRO A 295 4.70 24.02 -16.00
C PRO A 295 5.69 24.95 -16.70
N PRO A 296 5.47 25.26 -17.99
CA PRO A 296 6.37 26.12 -18.74
C PRO A 296 6.61 27.35 -17.88
N GLN A 297 7.88 27.63 -17.58
CA GLN A 297 8.24 28.85 -16.87
C GLN A 297 7.73 29.97 -17.76
N THR A 298 6.56 30.52 -17.44
CA THR A 298 6.15 31.80 -17.97
C THR A 298 7.28 32.71 -17.59
N GLN A 299 8.10 33.07 -18.58
CA GLN A 299 9.07 34.14 -18.46
C GLN A 299 8.26 35.30 -17.91
N ARG A 300 8.43 35.58 -16.61
CA ARG A 300 8.08 36.89 -16.07
C ARG A 300 9.03 37.82 -16.78
N GLN A 301 8.60 38.30 -17.95
CA GLN A 301 9.14 39.50 -18.55
C GLN A 301 9.17 40.52 -17.42
N GLY A 302 10.36 41.04 -17.17
CA GLY A 302 10.54 42.13 -16.24
C GLY A 302 9.57 43.23 -16.61
N SER A 303 8.70 43.59 -15.67
CA SER A 303 8.21 44.96 -15.59
C SER A 303 8.85 45.52 -14.33
N LEU A 304 10.02 46.13 -14.54
CA LEU A 304 10.47 47.23 -13.71
C LEU A 304 9.49 48.37 -13.97
N PHE A 305 8.53 48.57 -13.08
CA PHE A 305 7.94 49.86 -12.71
C PHE A 305 7.38 49.73 -11.29
#